data_AF-V5KVW5-F1
#
_entry.id   AF-V5KVW5-F1
#
_cell.length_a   1.000
_cell.length_b   1.000
_cell.length_c   1.000
_cell.angle_alpha   90.00
_cell.angle_beta   90.00
_cell.angle_gamma   90.00
#
_symmetry.space_group_name_H-M   'P 1'
#
loop_
_entity.id
_entity.type
_entity.pdbx_description
1 polymer ?
#
loop_
_entity_poly.entity_id
_entity_poly.type
_entity_poly.pdbx_seq_one_letter_code
_entity_poly.pdbx_strand_id
1 'polypeptide(L)'
;LGGPSVSSAPEFYPNIDLLHCGEIGDATVELFHYLDHSLERPGEQIVFKTMERLPMMEFPTPAYHHLNMRNYLLGSVQFSSGCPFTCEFCDIPSLYGRNPRLKSPEQIIKELDILADAG
;
A
#
# COMPACT_ATOMS: atom_id res chain seq x y z
N LEU A 1 6.48 4.43 -9.08
CA LEU A 1 5.08 4.89 -8.88
C LEU A 1 4.24 3.67 -8.49
N GLY A 2 3.23 3.83 -7.63
CA GLY A 2 2.35 2.73 -7.24
C GLY A 2 0.96 3.19 -6.83
N GLY A 3 0.23 2.33 -6.14
CA GLY A 3 -1.13 2.59 -5.66
C GLY A 3 -2.22 1.98 -6.57
N PRO A 4 -3.51 2.13 -6.20
CA PRO A 4 -4.62 1.47 -6.88
C PRO A 4 -4.71 1.73 -8.38
N SER A 5 -4.45 2.98 -8.80
CA SER A 5 -4.52 3.36 -10.23
C SER A 5 -3.44 2.68 -11.07
N VAL A 6 -2.20 2.60 -10.56
CA VAL A 6 -1.11 1.88 -11.24
C VAL A 6 -1.37 0.37 -11.21
N SER A 7 -1.91 -0.13 -10.10
CA SER A 7 -2.17 -1.56 -9.93
C SER A 7 -3.31 -2.05 -10.84
N SER A 8 -4.27 -1.19 -11.17
CA SER A 8 -5.39 -1.53 -12.06
C SER A 8 -5.05 -1.38 -13.55
N ALA A 9 -4.25 -0.38 -13.91
CA ALA A 9 -3.92 -0.07 -15.30
C ALA A 9 -2.47 0.45 -15.45
N PRO A 10 -1.45 -0.40 -15.26
CA PRO A 10 -0.04 -0.01 -15.35
C PRO A 10 0.35 0.52 -16.74
N GLU A 11 -0.33 0.08 -17.80
CA GLU A 11 -0.11 0.51 -19.18
C GLU A 11 -0.35 2.01 -19.42
N PHE A 12 -1.10 2.69 -18.54
CA PHE A 12 -1.28 4.14 -18.61
C PHE A 12 -0.07 4.93 -18.08
N TYR A 13 0.97 4.25 -17.59
CA TYR A 13 2.17 4.86 -17.03
C TYR A 13 3.46 4.48 -17.79
N PRO A 14 3.53 4.59 -19.14
CA PRO A 14 4.66 4.08 -19.92
C PRO A 14 5.97 4.83 -19.70
N ASN A 15 5.91 6.06 -19.17
CA ASN A 15 7.07 6.92 -18.98
C ASN A 15 7.68 6.83 -17.56
N ILE A 16 7.19 5.92 -16.72
CA ILE A 16 7.69 5.72 -15.36
C ILE A 16 8.68 4.57 -15.35
N ASP A 17 9.85 4.75 -14.77
CA ASP A 17 10.88 3.72 -14.83
C ASP A 17 10.55 2.51 -13.93
N LEU A 18 10.00 2.74 -12.74
CA LEU A 18 9.66 1.69 -11.77
C LEU A 18 8.18 1.77 -11.39
N LEU A 19 7.42 0.71 -11.65
CA LEU A 19 6.04 0.55 -11.20
C LEU A 19 5.96 -0.47 -10.06
N HIS A 20 5.18 -0.17 -9.04
CA HIS A 20 4.81 -1.11 -7.97
C HIS A 20 3.30 -1.37 -8.06
N CYS A 21 2.95 -2.61 -8.35
CA CYS A 21 1.58 -3.06 -8.57
C CYS A 21 1.15 -4.04 -7.48
N GLY A 22 0.04 -3.74 -6.83
CA GLY A 22 -0.49 -4.49 -5.71
C GLY A 22 -0.27 -3.80 -4.37
N GLU A 23 -0.72 -4.46 -3.31
CA GLU A 23 -0.55 -4.00 -1.94
C GLU A 23 0.86 -4.33 -1.41
N ILE A 24 1.20 -3.90 -0.20
CA ILE A 24 2.45 -4.31 0.45
C ILE A 24 2.59 -5.84 0.54
N GLY A 25 3.79 -6.33 0.24
CA GLY A 25 4.10 -7.74 0.08
C GLY A 25 5.49 -7.97 -0.50
N ASP A 26 5.73 -9.16 -1.04
CA ASP A 26 6.98 -9.59 -1.68
C ASP A 26 7.58 -8.56 -2.64
N ALA A 27 6.81 -8.03 -3.58
CA ALA A 27 7.24 -7.03 -4.56
C ALA A 27 7.69 -5.71 -3.93
N THR A 28 7.24 -5.41 -2.71
CA THR A 28 7.71 -4.23 -1.96
C THR A 28 9.13 -4.45 -1.47
N VAL A 29 9.42 -5.66 -0.99
CA VAL A 29 10.76 -6.06 -0.53
C VAL A 29 11.71 -6.14 -1.72
N GLU A 30 11.27 -6.71 -2.85
CA GLU A 30 12.04 -6.72 -4.09
C GLU A 30 12.38 -5.32 -4.60
N LEU A 31 11.42 -4.37 -4.55
CA LEU A 31 11.67 -2.97 -4.89
C LEU A 31 12.75 -2.36 -3.98
N PHE A 32 12.68 -2.59 -2.66
CA PHE A 32 13.70 -2.08 -1.74
C PHE A 32 15.07 -2.67 -2.03
N HIS A 33 15.15 -4.00 -2.25
CA HIS A 33 16.39 -4.63 -2.67
C HIS A 33 16.93 -4.04 -3.97
N TYR A 34 16.09 -3.81 -4.98
CA TYR A 34 16.53 -3.17 -6.22
C TYR A 34 17.17 -1.79 -5.95
N LEU A 35 16.51 -0.96 -5.14
CA LEU A 35 16.99 0.39 -4.79
C LEU A 35 18.27 0.39 -3.93
N ASP A 36 18.46 -0.63 -3.08
CA ASP A 36 19.69 -0.79 -2.30
C ASP A 36 20.91 -1.14 -3.18
N HIS A 37 20.68 -1.79 -4.31
CA HIS A 37 21.75 -2.24 -5.21
C HIS A 37 22.06 -1.24 -6.33
N SER A 38 21.07 -0.49 -6.82
CA SER A 38 21.27 0.52 -7.85
C SER A 38 20.25 1.65 -7.78
N LEU A 39 20.76 2.87 -7.96
CA LEU A 39 19.96 4.09 -8.15
C LEU A 39 20.04 4.60 -9.60
N GLU A 40 20.70 3.85 -10.48
CA GLU A 40 20.75 4.19 -11.90
C GLU A 40 19.38 4.01 -12.54
N ARG A 41 19.06 4.87 -13.50
CA ARG A 41 17.81 4.73 -14.27
C ARG A 41 17.89 3.44 -15.11
N PRO A 42 16.94 2.50 -14.99
CA PRO A 42 16.96 1.30 -15.79
C PRO A 42 16.79 1.62 -17.28
N GLY A 43 17.34 0.76 -18.14
CA GLY A 43 17.20 0.90 -19.59
C GLY A 43 15.79 0.60 -20.11
N GLU A 44 14.96 -0.03 -19.28
CA GLU A 44 13.57 -0.36 -19.55
C GLU A 44 12.72 -0.23 -18.28
N GLN A 45 11.40 -0.12 -18.43
CA GLN A 45 10.49 -0.06 -17.30
C GLN A 45 10.47 -1.39 -16.55
N ILE A 46 10.57 -1.33 -15.22
CA ILE A 46 10.49 -2.49 -14.34
C ILE A 46 9.16 -2.42 -13.58
N VAL A 47 8.40 -3.52 -13.62
CA VAL A 47 7.11 -3.65 -12.91
C VAL A 47 7.25 -4.68 -11.80
N PHE A 48 7.28 -4.22 -10.56
CA PHE A 48 7.23 -5.05 -9.37
C PHE A 48 5.77 -5.39 -9.07
N LYS A 49 5.39 -6.66 -9.19
CA LYS A 49 4.00 -7.10 -9.01
C LYS A 49 3.89 -8.01 -7.79
N THR A 50 3.07 -7.59 -6.84
CA THR A 50 2.86 -8.33 -5.59
C THR A 50 2.13 -9.64 -5.87
N MET A 51 2.73 -10.76 -5.48
CA MET A 51 2.14 -12.09 -5.57
C MET A 51 1.73 -12.58 -4.19
N GLU A 52 2.61 -12.39 -3.20
CA GLU A 52 2.36 -12.68 -1.80
C GLU A 52 2.20 -11.39 -1.00
N ARG A 53 0.98 -11.13 -0.54
CA ARG A 53 0.66 -9.96 0.28
C ARG A 53 1.10 -10.17 1.72
N LEU A 54 1.71 -9.15 2.32
CA LEU A 54 2.06 -9.17 3.73
C LEU A 54 0.78 -9.28 4.59
N PRO A 55 0.76 -10.09 5.67
CA PRO A 55 -0.35 -10.08 6.61
C PRO A 55 -0.55 -8.70 7.24
N MET A 56 -1.81 -8.25 7.39
CA MET A 56 -2.08 -6.92 7.96
C MET A 56 -1.59 -6.76 9.40
N MET A 57 -1.50 -7.85 10.15
CA MET A 57 -0.93 -7.86 11.50
C MET A 57 0.57 -7.52 11.52
N GLU A 58 1.25 -7.65 10.38
CA GLU A 58 2.67 -7.33 10.22
C GLU A 58 2.88 -5.96 9.56
N PHE A 59 1.81 -5.24 9.25
CA PHE A 59 1.96 -3.88 8.72
C PHE A 59 2.59 -2.98 9.80
N PRO A 60 3.60 -2.17 9.43
CA PRO A 60 4.14 -1.19 10.34
C PRO A 60 3.07 -0.13 10.65
N THR A 61 3.12 0.42 11.86
CA THR A 61 2.39 1.65 12.18
C THR A 61 2.84 2.73 11.18
N PRO A 62 1.92 3.44 10.49
CA PRO A 62 2.29 4.53 9.61
C PRO A 62 3.18 5.55 10.35
N ALA A 63 4.16 6.12 9.63
CA ALA A 63 5.13 7.03 10.22
C ALA A 63 4.56 8.44 10.47
N TYR A 64 3.48 8.53 11.25
CA TYR A 64 2.76 9.78 11.56
C TYR A 64 3.67 10.88 12.12
N HIS A 65 4.75 10.51 12.82
CA HIS A 65 5.76 11.44 13.36
C HIS A 65 6.52 12.25 12.29
N HIS A 66 6.48 11.85 11.02
CA HIS A 66 7.03 12.64 9.91
C HIS A 66 6.05 13.68 9.34
N LEU A 67 4.79 13.67 9.80
CA LEU A 67 3.74 14.54 9.32
C LEU A 67 3.34 15.55 10.39
N ASN A 68 3.04 16.78 9.96
CA ASN A 68 2.29 17.70 10.80
C ASN A 68 0.79 17.45 10.55
N MET A 69 0.16 16.72 11.47
CA MET A 69 -1.23 16.26 11.32
C MET A 69 -2.23 17.40 11.15
N ARG A 70 -1.95 18.58 11.71
CA ARG A 70 -2.80 19.77 11.58
C ARG A 70 -2.86 20.35 10.16
N ASN A 71 -1.98 19.91 9.26
CA ASN A 71 -2.04 20.28 7.85
C ASN A 71 -3.10 19.47 7.07
N TYR A 72 -3.72 18.45 7.67
CA TYR A 72 -4.65 17.54 7.01
C TYR A 72 -6.06 17.69 7.59
N LEU A 73 -7.08 17.61 6.73
CA LEU A 73 -8.48 17.74 7.14
C LEU A 73 -8.96 16.55 7.99
N LEU A 74 -8.46 15.35 7.69
CA LEU A 74 -8.87 14.09 8.33
C LEU A 74 -7.64 13.18 8.51
N GLY A 75 -7.59 12.50 9.65
CA GLY A 75 -6.74 11.33 9.85
C GLY A 75 -7.45 10.07 9.37
N SER A 76 -6.71 9.17 8.73
CA SER A 76 -7.23 7.90 8.21
C SER A 76 -6.52 6.72 8.87
N VAL A 77 -7.29 5.69 9.22
CA VAL A 77 -6.79 4.40 9.71
C VAL A 77 -7.34 3.30 8.82
N GLN A 78 -6.46 2.42 8.36
CA GLN A 78 -6.86 1.23 7.61
C GLN A 78 -6.97 0.04 8.57
N PHE A 79 -8.21 -0.40 8.85
CA PHE A 79 -8.43 -1.57 9.71
C PHE A 79 -8.48 -2.90 8.94
N SER A 80 -8.84 -2.85 7.66
CA SER A 80 -9.01 -4.02 6.82
C SER A 80 -8.56 -3.80 5.38
N SER A 81 -8.35 -4.90 4.66
CA SER A 81 -8.02 -4.92 3.23
C SER A 81 -8.63 -6.16 2.56
N GLY A 82 -9.24 -5.96 1.39
CA GLY A 82 -10.01 -6.99 0.67
C GLY A 82 -11.51 -6.96 0.98
N CYS A 83 -12.30 -7.60 0.10
CA CYS A 83 -13.78 -7.58 0.18
C CYS A 83 -14.39 -8.87 -0.40
N PRO A 84 -15.35 -9.53 0.28
CA PRO A 84 -15.91 -10.81 -0.18
C PRO A 84 -16.97 -10.68 -1.26
N PHE A 85 -17.50 -9.47 -1.45
CA PHE A 85 -18.57 -9.21 -2.39
C PHE A 85 -18.09 -9.28 -3.86
N THR A 86 -19.03 -9.48 -4.77
CA THR A 86 -18.80 -9.60 -6.22
C THR A 86 -19.55 -8.50 -6.97
N CYS A 87 -19.45 -7.27 -6.47
CA CYS A 87 -20.06 -6.12 -7.11
C CYS A 87 -19.40 -5.88 -8.48
N GLU A 88 -20.18 -5.84 -9.56
CA GLU A 88 -19.67 -5.69 -10.93
C GLU A 88 -18.96 -4.35 -11.20
N PHE A 89 -19.23 -3.35 -10.36
CA PHE A 89 -18.68 -2.01 -10.45
C PHE A 89 -17.43 -1.80 -9.59
N CYS A 90 -17.03 -2.79 -8.77
CA CYS A 90 -16.01 -2.63 -7.74
C CYS A 90 -14.73 -3.39 -8.07
N ASP A 91 -13.60 -2.69 -8.02
CA ASP A 91 -12.26 -3.23 -8.26
C ASP A 91 -11.58 -3.77 -7.00
N ILE A 92 -12.12 -3.50 -5.80
CA ILE A 92 -11.52 -3.90 -4.51
C ILE A 92 -11.20 -5.39 -4.44
N PRO A 93 -12.10 -6.34 -4.80
CA PRO A 93 -11.78 -7.75 -4.73
C PRO A 93 -10.65 -8.18 -5.67
N SER A 94 -10.51 -7.47 -6.81
CA SER A 94 -9.47 -7.72 -7.80
C SER A 94 -8.11 -7.20 -7.32
N LEU A 95 -8.09 -5.97 -6.78
CA LEU A 95 -6.88 -5.31 -6.30
C LEU A 95 -6.37 -5.90 -4.98
N TYR A 96 -7.25 -6.04 -4.00
CA TYR A 96 -6.90 -6.35 -2.60
C TYR A 96 -7.30 -7.76 -2.16
N GLY A 97 -7.99 -8.50 -3.02
CA GLY A 97 -8.40 -9.88 -2.77
C GLY A 97 -9.80 -10.01 -2.20
N ARG A 98 -10.33 -11.23 -2.28
CA ARG A 98 -11.70 -11.57 -1.89
C ARG A 98 -11.87 -11.85 -0.40
N ASN A 99 -10.79 -12.10 0.32
CA ASN A 99 -10.82 -12.42 1.74
C ASN A 99 -10.39 -11.17 2.52
N PRO A 100 -11.29 -10.53 3.28
CA PRO A 100 -10.91 -9.44 4.17
C PRO A 100 -9.85 -9.92 5.16
N ARG A 101 -8.72 -9.24 5.17
CA ARG A 101 -7.70 -9.36 6.20
C ARG A 101 -7.85 -8.17 7.14
N LEU A 102 -7.52 -8.37 8.41
CA LEU A 102 -7.75 -7.40 9.46
C LEU A 102 -6.43 -7.14 10.20
N LYS A 103 -6.25 -5.91 10.67
CA LYS A 103 -5.31 -5.60 11.75
C LYS A 103 -5.87 -6.10 13.09
N SER A 104 -4.99 -6.26 14.07
CA SER A 104 -5.41 -6.53 15.44
C SER A 104 -6.06 -5.28 16.07
N PRO A 105 -6.96 -5.43 17.04
CA PRO A 105 -7.52 -4.29 17.78
C PRO A 105 -6.44 -3.39 18.38
N GLU A 106 -5.35 -3.97 18.90
CA GLU A 106 -4.25 -3.23 19.52
C GLU A 106 -3.50 -2.34 18.52
N GLN A 107 -3.31 -2.81 17.28
CA GLN A 107 -2.74 -1.97 16.21
C GLN A 107 -3.65 -0.77 15.91
N ILE A 108 -4.98 -0.98 15.89
CA ILE A 108 -5.95 0.09 15.62
C ILE A 108 -5.99 1.11 16.75
N ILE A 109 -6.07 0.67 18.01
CA ILE A 109 -6.05 1.58 19.15
C ILE A 109 -4.75 2.39 19.16
N LYS A 110 -3.61 1.74 18.93
CA LYS A 110 -2.31 2.45 18.83
C LYS A 110 -2.28 3.51 17.73
N GLU A 111 -2.78 3.21 16.54
CA GLU A 111 -2.85 4.18 15.44
C GLU A 111 -3.79 5.34 15.76
N LEU A 112 -4.95 5.07 16.39
CA LEU A 112 -5.89 6.10 16.82
C LEU A 112 -5.33 6.99 17.92
N ASP A 113 -4.65 6.43 18.92
CA ASP A 113 -4.02 7.20 20.01
C ASP A 113 -2.98 8.17 19.46
N ILE A 114 -2.11 7.71 18.54
CA ILE A 114 -1.11 8.57 17.88
C ILE A 114 -1.77 9.72 17.12
N LEU A 115 -2.86 9.45 16.40
CA LEU A 115 -3.58 10.47 15.65
C LEU A 115 -4.26 11.49 16.59
N ALA A 116 -4.86 11.03 17.69
CA ALA A 116 -5.49 11.89 18.68
C ALA A 116 -4.47 12.80 19.38
N ASP A 117 -3.31 12.27 19.75
CA ASP A 117 -2.22 13.03 20.38
C ASP A 117 -1.59 14.07 19.46
N ALA A 118 -1.63 13.83 18.14
CA ALA A 118 -1.04 14.72 17.13
C ALA A 118 -1.87 15.98 16.82
N GLY A 119 -3.11 16.07 17.32
CA GLY A 119 -3.89 17.32 17.41
C GLY A 119 -4.99 17.50 16.38
#